data_AF-A0A7X2SWQ0-F1
#
_entry.id   AF-A0A7X2SWQ0-F1
#
_cell.length_a   1.000
_cell.length_b   1.000
_cell.length_c   1.000
_cell.angle_alpha   90.00
_cell.angle_beta   90.00
_cell.angle_gamma   90.00
#
_symmetry.space_group_name_H-M   'P 1'
#
loop_
_entity.id
_entity.type
_entity.pdbx_description
1 polymer ?
#
loop_
_entity_poly.entity_id
_entity_poly.type
_entity_poly.pdbx_seq_one_letter_code
_entity_poly.pdbx_strand_id
1 'polypeptide(L)'
;MNKDVRITVSKGRFKKIREWNRRKNYYLKEVKLEARMSIAKLLWDKRKKVSFEPDSVKTILLVRNEGKVGDIIVSMPLIRSLHQAGYAVDLLVTEACYDVIKYSPFIRHIYKSGNCSYNHYLKSFYHTVSKATMKKLNRNKYDLIIDPCLSETPVHRMKLFRDINARFVIGLNKKSDISHYTVSVPYKNEKQHVTELLSLISKSIGVKATGNFTYSLHFPDVVLDEVRQG
;
A
#
# COMPACT_ATOMS: atom_id res chain seq x y z
N MET A 1 18.82 -5.18 -2.49
CA MET A 1 18.76 -5.85 -3.82
C MET A 1 19.71 -5.12 -4.78
N ASN A 2 20.75 -5.80 -5.24
CA ASN A 2 21.94 -5.20 -5.86
C ASN A 2 21.63 -4.60 -7.25
N LYS A 3 21.77 -3.28 -7.43
CA LYS A 3 21.34 -2.53 -8.64
C LYS A 3 22.19 -2.85 -9.88
N ASP A 4 23.41 -3.36 -9.70
CA ASP A 4 24.36 -3.62 -10.78
C ASP A 4 24.03 -4.84 -11.65
N VAL A 5 23.25 -5.79 -11.13
CA VAL A 5 22.96 -7.07 -11.82
C VAL A 5 22.02 -6.89 -13.02
N ARG A 6 21.29 -5.78 -13.13
CA ARG A 6 20.33 -5.52 -14.24
C ARG A 6 20.94 -4.79 -15.45
N ILE A 7 22.20 -4.38 -15.39
CA ILE A 7 22.86 -3.57 -16.43
C ILE A 7 23.92 -4.40 -17.15
N THR A 8 23.54 -5.57 -17.66
CA THR A 8 24.43 -6.39 -18.49
C THR A 8 23.80 -6.51 -19.87
N VAL A 9 24.33 -5.75 -20.85
CA VAL A 9 23.88 -5.84 -22.25
C VAL A 9 24.73 -6.87 -22.98
N SER A 10 24.05 -7.69 -23.81
CA SER A 10 24.66 -8.64 -24.74
C SER A 10 25.60 -7.96 -25.75
N LYS A 11 26.56 -8.75 -26.27
CA LYS A 11 27.76 -8.32 -27.02
C LYS A 11 27.47 -7.29 -28.14
N GLY A 12 28.39 -6.33 -28.35
CA GLY A 12 28.37 -5.38 -29.47
C GLY A 12 29.31 -4.17 -29.31
N ARG A 13 29.68 -3.53 -30.44
CA ARG A 13 30.70 -2.44 -30.55
C ARG A 13 30.40 -1.18 -29.72
N PHE A 14 29.16 -0.97 -29.30
CA PHE A 14 28.70 0.19 -28.54
C PHE A 14 28.21 -0.12 -27.11
N LYS A 15 28.62 -1.26 -26.54
CA LYS A 15 28.16 -1.73 -25.22
C LYS A 15 28.34 -0.69 -24.11
N LYS A 16 29.55 -0.13 -23.95
CA LYS A 16 29.86 0.84 -22.89
C LYS A 16 29.01 2.12 -23.00
N ILE A 17 28.77 2.61 -24.22
CA ILE A 17 27.94 3.80 -24.46
C ILE A 17 26.47 3.52 -24.11
N ARG A 18 25.95 2.34 -24.49
CA ARG A 18 24.58 1.92 -24.15
C ARG A 18 24.39 1.73 -22.65
N GLU A 19 25.36 1.15 -21.96
CA GLU A 19 25.34 1.00 -20.49
C GLU A 19 25.38 2.35 -19.79
N TRP A 20 26.25 3.26 -20.23
CA TRP A 20 26.32 4.62 -19.71
C TRP A 20 25.01 5.41 -19.93
N ASN A 21 24.45 5.36 -21.14
CA ASN A 21 23.15 5.97 -21.44
C ASN A 21 22.02 5.40 -20.58
N ARG A 22 22.01 4.08 -20.33
CA ARG A 22 21.05 3.45 -19.40
C ARG A 22 21.23 3.97 -17.98
N ARG A 23 22.45 3.98 -17.45
CA ARG A 23 22.77 4.51 -16.10
C ARG A 23 22.33 5.96 -15.96
N LYS A 24 22.68 6.82 -16.92
CA LYS A 24 22.24 8.22 -16.97
C LYS A 24 20.71 8.33 -16.97
N ASN A 25 20.02 7.53 -17.78
CA ASN A 25 18.57 7.53 -17.83
C ASN A 25 17.92 7.06 -16.52
N TYR A 26 18.49 6.09 -15.82
CA TYR A 26 18.01 5.68 -14.50
C TYR A 26 18.21 6.77 -13.46
N TYR A 27 19.40 7.37 -13.41
CA TYR A 27 19.69 8.48 -12.51
C TYR A 27 18.73 9.66 -12.75
N LEU A 28 18.53 10.06 -14.00
CA LEU A 28 17.57 11.12 -14.36
C LEU A 28 16.13 10.77 -13.94
N LYS A 29 15.73 9.49 -13.98
CA LYS A 29 14.42 9.05 -13.50
C LYS A 29 14.30 9.17 -11.98
N GLU A 30 15.35 8.81 -11.25
CA GLU A 30 15.41 8.94 -9.79
C GLU A 30 15.33 10.42 -9.38
N VAL A 31 16.17 11.29 -9.96
CA VAL A 31 16.15 12.74 -9.69
C VAL A 31 14.78 13.35 -9.97
N LYS A 32 14.14 12.99 -11.09
CA LYS A 32 12.78 13.47 -11.40
C LYS A 32 11.73 12.98 -10.40
N LEU A 33 11.88 11.76 -9.88
CA LEU A 33 10.96 11.23 -8.86
C LEU A 33 11.15 11.96 -7.53
N GLU A 34 12.40 12.16 -7.11
CA GLU A 34 12.74 12.91 -5.90
C GLU A 34 12.23 14.36 -5.98
N ALA A 35 12.45 15.06 -7.09
CA ALA A 35 11.92 16.40 -7.29
C ALA A 35 10.39 16.47 -7.17
N ARG A 36 9.68 15.49 -7.76
CA ARG A 36 8.22 15.39 -7.61
C ARG A 36 7.81 15.11 -6.17
N MET A 37 8.55 14.27 -5.46
CA MET A 37 8.30 13.97 -4.05
C MET A 37 8.46 15.23 -3.20
N SER A 38 9.51 16.03 -3.43
CA SER A 38 9.73 17.30 -2.74
C SER A 38 8.59 18.30 -3.00
N ILE A 39 8.11 18.39 -4.23
CA ILE A 39 6.95 19.24 -4.58
C ILE A 39 5.69 18.73 -3.85
N ALA A 40 5.42 17.43 -3.90
CA ALA A 40 4.26 16.84 -3.23
C ALA A 40 4.31 17.07 -1.71
N LYS A 41 5.51 17.01 -1.13
CA LYS A 41 5.74 17.30 0.29
C LYS A 41 5.38 18.74 0.62
N LEU A 42 5.89 19.71 -0.15
CA LEU A 42 5.58 21.13 0.03
C LEU A 42 4.07 21.42 -0.09
N LEU A 43 3.41 20.77 -1.05
CA LEU A 43 1.98 20.99 -1.31
C LEU A 43 1.09 20.34 -0.25
N TRP A 44 1.38 19.10 0.15
CA TRP A 44 0.45 18.27 0.91
C TRP A 44 0.93 17.81 2.28
N ASP A 45 2.23 17.69 2.53
CA ASP A 45 2.79 17.20 3.79
C ASP A 45 2.89 18.30 4.87
N LYS A 46 1.79 19.02 5.08
CA LYS A 46 1.69 20.13 6.04
C LYS A 46 1.28 19.69 7.46
N ARG A 47 1.29 18.38 7.70
CA ARG A 47 0.82 17.78 8.95
C ARG A 47 1.90 17.89 10.02
N LYS A 48 1.51 18.27 11.24
CA LYS A 48 2.39 18.14 12.42
C LYS A 48 2.51 16.68 12.82
N LYS A 49 3.72 16.21 13.13
CA LYS A 49 3.91 14.87 13.67
C LYS A 49 3.20 14.76 15.03
N VAL A 50 2.52 13.63 15.22
CA VAL A 50 1.81 13.28 16.45
C VAL A 50 2.40 11.97 16.98
N SER A 51 2.36 11.76 18.29
CA SER A 51 2.66 10.47 18.91
C SER A 51 1.63 9.43 18.47
N PHE A 52 2.07 8.20 18.26
CA PHE A 52 1.17 7.10 17.93
C PHE A 52 0.53 6.55 19.20
N GLU A 53 -0.80 6.45 19.23
CA GLU A 53 -1.59 5.99 20.38
C GLU A 53 -2.43 4.76 19.98
N PRO A 54 -1.87 3.53 20.05
CA PRO A 54 -2.53 2.33 19.54
C PRO A 54 -3.89 2.06 20.19
N ASP A 55 -4.01 2.27 21.50
CA ASP A 55 -5.22 1.98 22.28
C ASP A 55 -6.43 2.85 21.88
N SER A 56 -6.18 3.98 21.22
CA SER A 56 -7.22 4.89 20.75
C SER A 56 -7.81 4.48 19.39
N VAL A 57 -7.21 3.51 18.70
CA VAL A 57 -7.60 3.12 17.34
C VAL A 57 -8.83 2.22 17.38
N LYS A 58 -9.85 2.53 16.58
CA LYS A 58 -11.05 1.68 16.41
C LYS A 58 -11.36 1.41 14.94
N THR A 59 -11.03 2.35 14.07
CA THR A 59 -11.31 2.30 12.63
C THR A 59 -10.02 2.30 11.81
N ILE A 60 -9.89 1.31 10.93
CA ILE A 60 -8.68 1.08 10.13
C ILE A 60 -9.02 1.08 8.65
N LEU A 61 -8.26 1.82 7.85
CA LEU A 61 -8.26 1.72 6.41
C LEU A 61 -6.95 1.08 5.92
N LEU A 62 -7.03 -0.11 5.34
CA LEU A 62 -5.91 -0.72 4.64
C LEU A 62 -5.87 -0.20 3.19
N VAL A 63 -4.73 0.35 2.76
CA VAL A 63 -4.58 0.90 1.40
C VAL A 63 -3.73 -0.05 0.55
N ARG A 64 -4.37 -0.68 -0.44
CA ARG A 64 -3.73 -1.60 -1.40
C ARG A 64 -4.14 -1.30 -2.84
N ASN A 65 -3.99 -0.04 -3.24
CA ASN A 65 -4.35 0.41 -4.58
C ASN A 65 -3.19 0.31 -5.58
N GLU A 66 -2.17 -0.53 -5.31
CA GLU A 66 -1.06 -0.80 -6.24
C GLU A 66 -1.50 -1.64 -7.46
N GLY A 67 -2.68 -2.27 -7.40
CA GLY A 67 -3.23 -3.08 -8.49
C GLY A 67 -2.72 -4.54 -8.53
N LYS A 68 -2.08 -5.00 -7.47
CA LYS A 68 -1.57 -6.38 -7.38
C LYS A 68 -2.53 -7.25 -6.56
N VAL A 69 -3.13 -8.26 -7.19
CA VAL A 69 -4.07 -9.17 -6.52
C VAL A 69 -3.38 -10.04 -5.47
N GLY A 70 -2.21 -10.61 -5.78
CA GLY A 70 -1.48 -11.47 -4.82
C GLY A 70 -1.16 -10.74 -3.52
N ASP A 71 -0.84 -9.46 -3.62
CA ASP A 71 -0.59 -8.53 -2.53
C ASP A 71 -1.80 -8.34 -1.58
N ILE A 72 -3.03 -8.38 -2.12
CA ILE A 72 -4.27 -8.37 -1.35
C ILE A 72 -4.45 -9.69 -0.60
N ILE A 73 -4.33 -10.82 -1.30
CA ILE A 73 -4.50 -12.16 -0.73
C ILE A 73 -3.53 -12.34 0.45
N VAL A 74 -2.30 -11.90 0.26
CA VAL A 74 -1.22 -11.84 1.25
C VAL A 74 -1.57 -11.00 2.48
N SER A 75 -2.45 -10.00 2.34
CA SER A 75 -2.90 -9.16 3.45
C SER A 75 -4.07 -9.74 4.24
N MET A 76 -4.73 -10.79 3.74
CA MET A 76 -5.94 -11.35 4.36
C MET A 76 -5.74 -11.83 5.81
N PRO A 77 -4.63 -12.50 6.18
CA PRO A 77 -4.42 -12.90 7.56
C PRO A 77 -4.39 -11.69 8.51
N LEU A 78 -3.79 -10.57 8.11
CA LEU A 78 -3.79 -9.34 8.89
C LEU A 78 -5.21 -8.77 9.01
N ILE A 79 -5.94 -8.65 7.89
CA ILE A 79 -7.34 -8.17 7.90
C ILE A 79 -8.18 -9.00 8.87
N ARG A 80 -8.05 -10.33 8.83
CA ARG A 80 -8.74 -11.24 9.75
C ARG A 80 -8.36 -11.00 11.20
N SER A 81 -7.06 -10.91 11.51
CA SER A 81 -6.60 -10.64 12.89
C SER A 81 -7.09 -9.29 13.42
N LEU A 82 -7.10 -8.25 12.58
CA LEU A 82 -7.65 -6.94 12.94
C LEU A 82 -9.15 -7.03 13.23
N HIS A 83 -9.91 -7.67 12.35
CA HIS A 83 -11.35 -7.85 12.56
C HIS A 83 -11.65 -8.62 13.86
N GLN A 84 -10.93 -9.72 14.11
CA GLN A 84 -11.07 -10.53 15.32
C GLN A 84 -10.66 -9.79 16.60
N ALA A 85 -9.73 -8.84 16.50
CA ALA A 85 -9.36 -7.95 17.60
C ALA A 85 -10.39 -6.82 17.84
N GLY A 86 -11.48 -6.76 17.07
CA GLY A 86 -12.58 -5.81 17.25
C GLY A 86 -12.46 -4.51 16.47
N TYR A 87 -11.48 -4.39 15.56
CA TYR A 87 -11.37 -3.20 14.72
C TYR A 87 -12.39 -3.21 13.58
N ALA A 88 -12.91 -2.02 13.25
CA ALA A 88 -13.66 -1.83 12.03
C ALA A 88 -12.69 -1.63 10.85
N VAL A 89 -12.52 -2.69 10.05
CA VAL A 89 -11.54 -2.74 8.96
C VAL A 89 -12.21 -2.45 7.62
N ASP A 90 -11.76 -1.39 6.95
CA ASP A 90 -12.12 -1.06 5.59
C ASP A 90 -10.90 -1.21 4.66
N LEU A 91 -11.15 -1.35 3.36
CA LEU A 91 -10.11 -1.58 2.36
C LEU A 91 -10.25 -0.62 1.16
N LEU A 92 -9.14 -0.05 0.70
CA LEU A 92 -9.08 0.69 -0.57
C LEU A 92 -8.24 -0.10 -1.58
N VAL A 93 -8.87 -0.55 -2.67
CA VAL A 93 -8.26 -1.39 -3.71
C VAL A 93 -8.49 -0.81 -5.11
N THR A 94 -7.83 -1.40 -6.11
CA THR A 94 -8.20 -1.22 -7.53
C THR A 94 -9.44 -2.04 -7.88
N GLU A 95 -10.07 -1.76 -9.01
CA GLU A 95 -11.24 -2.51 -9.48
C GLU A 95 -10.93 -4.01 -9.67
N ALA A 96 -9.78 -4.34 -10.26
CA ALA A 96 -9.38 -5.74 -10.46
C ALA A 96 -9.23 -6.51 -9.13
N CYS A 97 -8.73 -5.84 -8.09
CA CYS A 97 -8.60 -6.44 -6.78
C CYS A 97 -9.95 -6.58 -6.05
N TYR A 98 -10.93 -5.70 -6.31
CA TYR A 98 -12.23 -5.71 -5.64
C TYR A 98 -12.96 -7.03 -5.83
N ASP A 99 -13.02 -7.54 -7.06
CA ASP A 99 -13.80 -8.75 -7.35
C ASP A 99 -13.29 -10.00 -6.63
N VAL A 100 -12.00 -10.00 -6.27
CA VAL A 100 -11.36 -11.10 -5.53
C VAL A 100 -11.73 -11.09 -4.05
N ILE A 101 -12.03 -9.93 -3.46
CA ILE A 101 -12.22 -9.80 -2.00
C ILE A 101 -13.60 -9.29 -1.57
N LYS A 102 -14.50 -9.01 -2.51
CA LYS A 102 -15.82 -8.40 -2.24
C LYS A 102 -16.71 -9.19 -1.27
N TYR A 103 -16.46 -10.48 -1.10
CA TYR A 103 -17.23 -11.35 -0.21
C TYR A 103 -16.50 -11.70 1.11
N SER A 104 -15.39 -11.02 1.43
CA SER A 104 -14.72 -11.28 2.70
C SER A 104 -15.59 -10.85 3.88
N PRO A 105 -15.84 -11.73 4.87
CA PRO A 105 -16.62 -11.40 6.06
C PRO A 105 -15.85 -10.52 7.05
N PHE A 106 -14.53 -10.37 6.86
CA PHE A 106 -13.65 -9.64 7.76
C PHE A 106 -13.53 -8.14 7.40
N ILE A 107 -14.13 -7.71 6.29
CA ILE A 107 -14.04 -6.34 5.78
C ILE A 107 -15.43 -5.69 5.86
N ARG A 108 -15.51 -4.54 6.51
CA ARG A 108 -16.75 -3.78 6.66
C ARG A 108 -17.11 -3.04 5.37
N HIS A 109 -16.18 -2.27 4.80
CA HIS A 109 -16.37 -1.60 3.52
C HIS A 109 -15.17 -1.76 2.60
N ILE A 110 -15.43 -1.94 1.31
CA ILE A 110 -14.41 -1.98 0.27
C ILE A 110 -14.64 -0.83 -0.72
N TYR A 111 -13.63 0.01 -0.86
CA TYR A 111 -13.61 1.16 -1.75
C TYR A 111 -12.75 0.89 -2.98
N LYS A 112 -13.19 1.40 -4.12
CA LYS A 112 -12.49 1.27 -5.40
C LYS A 112 -11.71 2.53 -5.75
N SER A 113 -10.55 2.33 -6.34
CA SER A 113 -9.72 3.31 -7.02
C SER A 113 -9.60 2.94 -8.49
N GLY A 114 -9.47 3.93 -9.37
CA GLY A 114 -9.29 3.67 -10.79
C GLY A 114 -7.98 2.94 -11.10
N ASN A 115 -7.99 2.12 -12.14
CA ASN A 115 -6.80 1.46 -12.65
C ASN A 115 -5.85 2.47 -13.29
N CYS A 116 -4.54 2.26 -13.15
CA CYS A 116 -3.53 3.04 -13.86
C CYS A 116 -2.25 2.21 -14.05
N SER A 117 -1.38 2.67 -14.96
CA SER A 117 -0.08 2.03 -15.12
C SER A 117 0.79 2.22 -13.87
N TYR A 118 1.71 1.31 -13.59
CA TYR A 118 2.64 1.44 -12.46
C TYR A 118 3.45 2.75 -12.49
N ASN A 119 3.79 3.24 -13.68
CA ASN A 119 4.49 4.52 -13.83
C ASN A 119 3.60 5.70 -13.44
N HIS A 120 2.32 5.68 -13.86
CA HIS A 120 1.34 6.67 -13.43
C HIS A 120 1.12 6.60 -11.92
N TYR A 121 0.92 5.39 -11.38
CA TYR A 121 0.78 5.13 -9.95
C TYR A 121 1.93 5.76 -9.15
N LEU A 122 3.18 5.48 -9.52
CA LEU A 122 4.33 6.00 -8.77
C LEU A 122 4.52 7.51 -8.90
N LYS A 123 4.33 8.08 -10.11
CA LYS A 123 4.83 9.43 -10.44
C LYS A 123 3.74 10.49 -10.49
N SER A 124 2.47 10.10 -10.53
CA SER A 124 1.37 11.06 -10.55
C SER A 124 1.29 11.79 -9.23
N PHE A 125 0.97 13.08 -9.33
CA PHE A 125 0.64 13.95 -8.21
C PHE A 125 -0.74 13.64 -7.62
N TYR A 126 -1.63 13.04 -8.41
CA TYR A 126 -3.03 12.79 -8.05
C TYR A 126 -3.33 11.29 -8.03
N HIS A 127 -4.08 10.86 -7.03
CA HIS A 127 -4.55 9.49 -6.91
C HIS A 127 -5.77 9.25 -7.81
N THR A 128 -6.04 7.99 -8.14
CA THR A 128 -7.16 7.58 -9.00
C THR A 128 -8.48 7.35 -8.24
N VAL A 129 -8.54 7.66 -6.95
CA VAL A 129 -9.78 7.57 -6.17
C VAL A 129 -10.76 8.68 -6.59
N SER A 130 -11.98 8.31 -6.95
CA SER A 130 -13.01 9.26 -7.38
C SER A 130 -13.43 10.21 -6.26
N LYS A 131 -13.94 11.40 -6.61
CA LYS A 131 -14.43 12.38 -5.64
C LYS A 131 -15.54 11.81 -4.73
N ALA A 132 -16.43 10.99 -5.29
CA ALA A 132 -17.50 10.34 -4.54
C ALA A 132 -16.95 9.33 -3.52
N THR A 133 -15.99 8.50 -3.91
CA THR A 133 -15.32 7.57 -2.99
C THR A 133 -14.54 8.32 -1.92
N MET A 134 -13.83 9.39 -2.28
CA MET A 134 -13.12 10.23 -1.32
C MET A 134 -14.04 10.86 -0.27
N LYS A 135 -15.24 11.30 -0.67
CA LYS A 135 -16.25 11.81 0.27
C LYS A 135 -16.66 10.74 1.29
N LYS A 136 -16.83 9.48 0.85
CA LYS A 136 -17.14 8.35 1.74
C LYS A 136 -15.97 8.07 2.70
N LEU A 137 -14.75 7.98 2.17
CA LEU A 137 -13.54 7.75 2.98
C LEU A 137 -13.36 8.84 4.06
N ASN A 138 -13.50 10.12 3.70
CA ASN A 138 -13.34 11.23 4.65
C ASN A 138 -14.41 11.25 5.75
N ARG A 139 -15.64 10.79 5.44
CA ARG A 139 -16.75 10.70 6.40
C ARG A 139 -16.53 9.63 7.46
N ASN A 140 -15.78 8.57 7.15
CA ASN A 140 -15.50 7.49 8.11
C ASN A 140 -14.53 7.90 9.23
N LYS A 141 -13.83 9.03 9.09
CA LYS A 141 -12.91 9.57 10.11
C LYS A 141 -11.96 8.51 10.67
N TYR A 142 -11.23 7.85 9.79
CA TYR A 142 -10.33 6.76 10.16
C TYR A 142 -9.32 7.18 11.22
N ASP A 143 -9.20 6.36 12.26
CA ASP A 143 -8.14 6.51 13.26
C ASP A 143 -6.78 6.15 12.64
N LEU A 144 -6.74 5.11 11.80
CA LEU A 144 -5.50 4.57 11.27
C LEU A 144 -5.61 4.22 9.78
N ILE A 145 -4.59 4.61 9.02
CA ILE A 145 -4.27 4.03 7.71
C ILE A 145 -3.10 3.06 7.86
N ILE A 146 -3.22 1.88 7.26
CA ILE A 146 -2.10 0.95 7.06
C ILE A 146 -1.73 0.97 5.58
N ASP A 147 -0.47 1.35 5.29
CA ASP A 147 0.13 1.37 3.95
C ASP A 147 1.28 0.36 3.87
N PRO A 148 0.98 -0.92 3.57
CA PRO A 148 1.98 -1.99 3.53
C PRO A 148 2.76 -2.00 2.21
N CYS A 149 2.63 -0.97 1.37
CA CYS A 149 3.34 -0.85 0.11
C CYS A 149 4.86 -0.84 0.37
N LEU A 150 5.55 -1.93 0.01
CA LEU A 150 7.00 -2.08 0.18
C LEU A 150 7.82 -1.36 -0.90
N SER A 151 7.20 -0.96 -2.01
CA SER A 151 7.87 -0.23 -3.06
C SER A 151 8.16 1.21 -2.65
N GLU A 152 8.88 1.92 -3.52
CA GLU A 152 9.02 3.38 -3.46
C GLU A 152 7.66 4.04 -3.19
N THR A 153 7.65 5.02 -2.29
CA THR A 153 6.42 5.76 -1.96
C THR A 153 5.88 6.45 -3.20
N PRO A 154 4.63 6.18 -3.62
CA PRO A 154 4.01 6.90 -4.73
C PRO A 154 3.86 8.39 -4.41
N VAL A 155 4.12 9.26 -5.39
CA VAL A 155 4.04 10.72 -5.22
C VAL A 155 2.65 11.16 -4.77
N HIS A 156 1.58 10.56 -5.29
CA HIS A 156 0.20 10.89 -4.92
C HIS A 156 -0.16 10.50 -3.48
N ARG A 157 0.68 9.73 -2.76
CA ARG A 157 0.34 9.17 -1.45
C ARG A 157 0.14 10.27 -0.41
N MET A 158 0.94 11.34 -0.47
CA MET A 158 0.78 12.52 0.40
C MET A 158 -0.56 13.20 0.15
N LYS A 159 -0.98 13.36 -1.11
CA LYS A 159 -2.31 13.89 -1.43
C LYS A 159 -3.42 12.97 -0.92
N LEU A 160 -3.30 11.67 -1.16
CA LEU A 160 -4.30 10.69 -0.75
C LEU A 160 -4.51 10.70 0.77
N PHE A 161 -3.42 10.68 1.54
CA PHE A 161 -3.51 10.69 3.00
C PHE A 161 -4.01 12.02 3.53
N ARG A 162 -3.65 13.14 2.91
CA ARG A 162 -4.22 14.45 3.24
C ARG A 162 -5.73 14.49 3.00
N ASP A 163 -6.20 13.96 1.87
CA ASP A 163 -7.61 13.98 1.50
C ASP A 163 -8.47 13.04 2.38
N ILE A 164 -7.92 11.87 2.75
CA ILE A 164 -8.58 10.93 3.69
C ILE A 164 -8.57 11.52 5.10
N ASN A 165 -7.46 12.16 5.49
CA ASN A 165 -7.24 12.82 6.77
C ASN A 165 -7.41 11.90 7.99
N ALA A 166 -6.75 10.74 7.96
CA ALA A 166 -6.72 9.83 9.10
C ALA A 166 -5.82 10.34 10.25
N ARG A 167 -6.10 9.93 11.50
CA ARG A 167 -5.32 10.36 12.66
C ARG A 167 -3.91 9.75 12.68
N PHE A 168 -3.73 8.55 12.21
CA PHE A 168 -2.42 7.89 12.15
C PHE A 168 -2.20 7.23 10.80
N VAL A 169 -0.94 7.11 10.40
CA VAL A 169 -0.54 6.32 9.23
C VAL A 169 0.66 5.47 9.60
N ILE A 170 0.53 4.17 9.40
CA ILE A 170 1.62 3.20 9.52
C ILE A 170 2.06 2.81 8.11
N GLY A 171 3.35 2.96 7.84
CA GLY A 171 3.99 2.53 6.60
C GLY A 171 5.20 1.64 6.86
N LEU A 172 5.75 1.08 5.79
CA LEU A 172 6.97 0.27 5.83
C LEU A 172 8.10 0.95 5.07
N ASN A 173 9.28 1.04 5.68
CA ASN A 173 10.50 1.62 5.08
C ASN A 173 10.27 3.01 4.44
N LYS A 174 9.37 3.81 5.01
CA LYS A 174 9.04 5.16 4.53
C LYS A 174 10.07 6.15 5.05
N LYS A 175 10.37 7.16 4.22
CA LYS A 175 11.31 8.23 4.57
C LYS A 175 10.81 8.97 5.81
N SER A 176 11.70 9.13 6.78
CA SER A 176 11.38 9.72 8.09
C SER A 176 10.97 11.19 8.02
N ASP A 177 11.29 11.87 6.91
CA ASP A 177 10.98 13.26 6.67
C ASP A 177 9.57 13.49 6.10
N ILE A 178 8.82 12.42 5.78
CA ILE A 178 7.42 12.49 5.35
C ILE A 178 6.52 12.43 6.59
N SER A 179 5.90 13.56 6.95
CA SER A 179 5.16 13.74 8.20
C SER A 179 3.82 13.00 8.26
N HIS A 180 3.23 12.63 7.11
CA HIS A 180 2.03 11.81 7.09
C HIS A 180 2.23 10.45 7.78
N TYR A 181 3.39 9.82 7.62
CA TYR A 181 3.69 8.54 8.26
C TYR A 181 4.01 8.77 9.73
N THR A 182 3.02 8.52 10.59
CA THR A 182 3.18 8.56 12.05
C THR A 182 4.20 7.52 12.50
N VAL A 183 4.11 6.30 11.95
CA VAL A 183 5.06 5.22 12.21
C VAL A 183 5.54 4.67 10.88
N SER A 184 6.85 4.51 10.75
CA SER A 184 7.49 3.84 9.63
C SER A 184 8.24 2.64 10.18
N VAL A 185 7.72 1.44 9.97
CA VAL A 185 8.31 0.22 10.52
C VAL A 185 9.45 -0.23 9.59
N PRO A 186 10.67 -0.41 10.12
CA PRO A 186 11.77 -0.96 9.34
C PRO A 186 11.49 -2.43 9.01
N TYR A 187 11.68 -2.80 7.76
CA TYR A 187 11.50 -4.17 7.26
C TYR A 187 12.65 -4.54 6.33
N LYS A 188 13.36 -5.65 6.61
CA LYS A 188 14.49 -6.10 5.81
C LYS A 188 14.03 -7.16 4.82
N ASN A 189 14.02 -6.82 3.53
CA ASN A 189 13.53 -7.68 2.46
C ASN A 189 14.51 -8.82 2.08
N GLU A 190 15.23 -9.39 3.05
CA GLU A 190 16.20 -10.46 2.85
C GLU A 190 15.64 -11.75 3.45
N LYS A 191 15.01 -12.57 2.61
CA LYS A 191 14.42 -13.90 2.94
C LYS A 191 13.25 -13.91 3.93
N GLN A 192 12.78 -12.75 4.41
CA GLN A 192 11.71 -12.66 5.40
C GLN A 192 10.33 -12.92 4.77
N HIS A 193 9.58 -13.86 5.33
CA HIS A 193 8.22 -14.19 4.87
C HIS A 193 7.26 -13.01 5.05
N VAL A 194 6.25 -12.94 4.19
CA VAL A 194 5.03 -12.10 4.33
C VAL A 194 4.52 -12.05 5.77
N THR A 195 4.55 -13.19 6.44
CA THR A 195 4.17 -13.43 7.82
C THR A 195 4.82 -12.46 8.81
N GLU A 196 6.09 -12.11 8.60
CA GLU A 196 6.83 -11.19 9.44
C GLU A 196 6.40 -9.74 9.23
N LEU A 197 6.09 -9.35 7.99
CA LEU A 197 5.51 -8.04 7.68
C LEU A 197 4.17 -7.85 8.38
N LEU A 198 3.30 -8.87 8.33
CA LEU A 198 2.02 -8.84 9.03
C LEU A 198 2.24 -8.75 10.55
N SER A 199 3.18 -9.52 11.09
CA SER A 199 3.52 -9.51 12.52
C SER A 199 4.04 -8.15 12.98
N LEU A 200 4.89 -7.49 12.19
CA LEU A 200 5.41 -6.16 12.49
C LEU A 200 4.29 -5.11 12.55
N ILE A 201 3.36 -5.14 11.60
CA ILE A 201 2.20 -4.25 11.61
C ILE A 201 1.32 -4.56 12.82
N SER A 202 0.97 -5.82 13.08
CA SER A 202 0.14 -6.21 14.23
C SER A 202 0.77 -5.80 15.56
N LYS A 203 2.09 -6.00 15.74
CA LYS A 203 2.83 -5.53 16.92
C LYS A 203 2.77 -4.03 17.09
N SER A 204 2.89 -3.28 15.99
CA SER A 204 2.88 -1.81 16.06
C SER A 204 1.57 -1.25 16.61
N ILE A 205 0.46 -1.98 16.49
CA ILE A 205 -0.88 -1.59 16.96
C ILE A 205 -1.35 -2.38 18.19
N GLY A 206 -0.50 -3.20 18.81
CA GLY A 206 -0.84 -3.98 20.01
C GLY A 206 -1.66 -5.25 19.78
N VAL A 207 -1.83 -5.70 18.53
CA VAL A 207 -2.58 -6.93 18.21
C VAL A 207 -1.67 -8.15 18.30
N LYS A 208 -2.06 -9.15 19.10
CA LYS A 208 -1.39 -10.46 19.10
C LYS A 208 -1.59 -11.09 17.72
N ALA A 209 -0.50 -11.38 17.02
CA ALA A 209 -0.56 -12.12 15.76
C ALA A 209 -1.18 -13.50 16.03
N THR A 210 -2.44 -13.70 15.65
CA THR A 210 -3.10 -15.00 15.74
C THR A 210 -2.43 -15.91 14.72
N GLY A 211 -1.71 -16.93 15.18
CA GLY A 211 -0.78 -17.75 14.39
C GLY A 211 -1.37 -18.58 13.24
N ASN A 212 -2.63 -18.35 12.84
CA ASN A 212 -3.21 -18.97 11.67
C ASN A 212 -3.04 -18.04 10.45
N PHE A 213 -2.05 -18.32 9.61
CA PHE A 213 -1.71 -17.55 8.41
C PHE A 213 -2.29 -18.15 7.12
N THR A 214 -3.29 -19.01 7.24
CA THR A 214 -4.01 -19.57 6.08
C THR A 214 -4.66 -18.45 5.26
N TYR A 215 -4.33 -18.40 3.97
CA TYR A 215 -5.03 -17.55 3.01
C TYR A 215 -6.48 -18.01 2.93
N SER A 216 -7.42 -17.08 3.07
CA SER A 216 -8.85 -17.36 2.97
C SER A 216 -9.47 -16.40 1.94
N LEU A 217 -9.98 -16.98 0.87
CA LEU A 217 -10.90 -16.32 -0.04
C LEU A 217 -12.29 -16.88 0.23
N HIS A 218 -13.27 -15.99 0.25
CA HIS A 218 -14.66 -16.35 0.49
C HIS A 218 -15.42 -16.13 -0.80
N PHE A 219 -16.20 -17.13 -1.20
CA PHE A 219 -17.10 -17.08 -2.34
C PHE A 219 -18.48 -17.55 -1.87
N PRO A 220 -19.57 -16.85 -2.25
CA PRO A 220 -20.93 -17.34 -2.02
C PRO A 220 -21.18 -18.63 -2.81
N ASP A 221 -22.09 -19.47 -2.30
CA ASP A 221 -22.43 -20.76 -2.92
C ASP A 221 -22.86 -20.61 -4.39
N VAL A 222 -23.60 -19.55 -4.72
CA VAL A 222 -24.02 -19.23 -6.10
C VAL A 222 -22.85 -19.13 -7.07
N VAL A 223 -21.72 -18.55 -6.66
CA VAL A 223 -20.51 -18.43 -7.51
C VAL A 223 -19.79 -19.77 -7.64
N LEU A 224 -19.82 -20.59 -6.59
CA LEU A 224 -19.22 -21.92 -6.61
C LEU A 224 -20.01 -22.87 -7.51
N ASP A 225 -21.33 -22.72 -7.56
CA ASP A 225 -22.21 -23.55 -8.37
C ASP A 225 -22.10 -23.21 -9.87
N GLU A 226 -21.95 -21.93 -10.24
CA GLU A 226 -21.66 -21.52 -11.63
C GLU A 226 -20.36 -22.15 -12.17
N VAL A 227 -19.30 -22.18 -11.36
CA VAL A 227 -18.01 -22.79 -11.76
C VAL A 227 -18.09 -24.31 -11.85
N ARG A 228 -18.98 -24.95 -11.08
CA ARG A 228 -19.19 -26.41 -11.15
C ARG A 228 -20.01 -26.84 -12.36
N GLN A 229 -20.77 -25.93 -12.97
CA GLN A 229 -21.66 -26.21 -14.09
C GLN A 229 -21.10 -25.77 -15.46
N GLY A 230 -19.96 -25.05 -15.49
CA GLY A 230 -19.27 -24.64 -16.72
C GLY A 230 -18.00 -25.43 -16.99
#